data_AF-A0A2E6AM93-F1
#
_entry.id   AF-A0A2E6AM93-F1
#
_cell.length_a   1.000
_cell.length_b   1.000
_cell.length_c   1.000
_cell.angle_alpha   90.00
_cell.angle_beta   90.00
_cell.angle_gamma   90.00
#
_symmetry.space_group_name_H-M   'P 1'
#
loop_
_entity.id
_entity.type
_entity.pdbx_description
1 polymer ?
#
loop_
_entity_poly.entity_id
_entity_poly.type
_entity_poly.pdbx_seq_one_letter_code
_entity_poly.pdbx_strand_id
1 'polypeptide(L)'
;MVFETWQTPEDVKAENQQTDLSLHPIQLRQLSRGQGLVAEDTVLGSVKYDPSAAEHILQNGLFHQSELDRLLTTGARKVPDFPSTAIALKPVFETIAEGDLVDGRYYQMPTWPGPPGDTLPGPSQAFPSADWGQCVWIDLGNEGQGDGLADASCLEDGSSRTPATTYSLDDFIHFEIGEKRARLMNLQNEVLSEDLPPFQAGDPSILQAMHVTSRETSRWTWQTFWWSHRPNSPHFPSSQEFAENRPEQLQGAARHYAQAAAYSMVSPPQPDTGGKDSEENNGIESLYAYNPYLEAGFGPDLLPDSKGGYYDGRAVSNHVGIQTNCASCHANANYNPQRLPNAPKYTGDRYVDLDSEKFDGTLQLDFLWSINGNKEPEDSETSLVYNSLSGELAVDVGTNASVDSILIDSASGIFVGDSPENLDGEYDIYGENEIFKFTSSAFESFSFGDVAKPGLSEEFLLNDLAAIALTYPREEDAGPINLIYVPEPASRFLGGGLTLMSAWFMRRRMKVFPGKRFRRKLS
;
A
#
# COMPACT_ATOMS: atom_id res chain seq x y z
N MET A 1 5.19 -7.99 -20.13
CA MET A 1 5.82 -8.72 -19.00
C MET A 1 4.71 -8.95 -17.98
N VAL A 2 4.39 -10.19 -17.66
CA VAL A 2 3.16 -10.53 -16.93
C VAL A 2 3.36 -10.26 -15.44
N PHE A 3 2.98 -9.07 -15.00
CA PHE A 3 2.87 -8.71 -13.58
C PHE A 3 1.64 -9.37 -12.91
N GLU A 4 0.83 -10.11 -13.68
CA GLU A 4 -0.48 -10.65 -13.28
C GLU A 4 -0.39 -11.82 -12.28
N THR A 5 0.81 -12.29 -11.91
CA THR A 5 0.97 -13.31 -10.86
C THR A 5 1.18 -12.73 -9.47
N TRP A 6 1.33 -11.40 -9.33
CA TRP A 6 1.63 -10.76 -8.05
C TRP A 6 0.42 -9.99 -7.55
N GLN A 7 -0.01 -10.29 -6.32
CA GLN A 7 -1.20 -9.74 -5.69
C GLN A 7 -0.86 -8.49 -4.89
N THR A 8 -1.65 -7.44 -5.05
CA THR A 8 -1.63 -6.27 -4.16
C THR A 8 -2.27 -6.61 -2.81
N PRO A 9 -2.02 -5.83 -1.74
CA PRO A 9 -2.72 -5.99 -0.48
C PRO A 9 -4.24 -5.99 -0.66
N GLU A 10 -4.75 -5.19 -1.59
CA GLU A 10 -6.16 -5.14 -1.93
C GLU A 10 -6.65 -6.41 -2.63
N ASP A 11 -5.86 -6.99 -3.56
CA ASP A 11 -6.20 -8.29 -4.17
C ASP A 11 -6.28 -9.39 -3.11
N VAL A 12 -5.32 -9.41 -2.17
CA VAL A 12 -5.31 -10.33 -1.03
C VAL A 12 -6.52 -10.09 -0.12
N LYS A 13 -6.86 -8.85 0.20
CA LYS A 13 -8.05 -8.56 1.02
C LYS A 13 -9.34 -8.99 0.34
N ALA A 14 -9.46 -8.73 -0.96
CA ALA A 14 -10.63 -9.14 -1.74
C ALA A 14 -10.80 -10.66 -1.68
N GLU A 15 -9.73 -11.43 -1.80
CA GLU A 15 -9.76 -12.90 -1.66
C GLU A 15 -10.12 -13.38 -0.25
N ASN A 16 -9.72 -12.64 0.79
CA ASN A 16 -10.13 -12.94 2.18
C ASN A 16 -11.61 -12.61 2.46
N GLN A 17 -12.14 -11.60 1.78
CA GLN A 17 -13.51 -11.13 1.97
C GLN A 17 -14.50 -11.84 1.04
N GLN A 18 -14.03 -12.58 0.03
CA GLN A 18 -14.92 -13.22 -0.94
C GLN A 18 -14.30 -14.34 -1.77
N THR A 19 -15.17 -15.28 -2.13
CA THR A 19 -15.14 -16.18 -3.29
C THR A 19 -14.96 -15.48 -4.66
N ASP A 20 -14.36 -14.27 -4.74
CA ASP A 20 -14.45 -13.42 -5.92
C ASP A 20 -13.27 -12.42 -6.08
N LEU A 21 -12.58 -12.50 -7.22
CA LEU A 21 -11.42 -11.68 -7.62
C LEU A 21 -11.83 -10.32 -8.21
N SER A 22 -11.33 -9.24 -7.63
CA SER A 22 -11.55 -7.86 -8.07
C SER A 22 -10.24 -7.06 -7.94
N LEU A 23 -9.64 -6.69 -9.08
CA LEU A 23 -8.37 -5.94 -9.18
C LEU A 23 -8.51 -4.47 -8.72
N HIS A 24 -8.43 -4.20 -7.41
CA HIS A 24 -8.53 -2.86 -6.84
C HIS A 24 -7.38 -1.91 -7.25
N PRO A 25 -7.66 -0.64 -7.65
CA PRO A 25 -6.67 0.41 -7.60
C PRO A 25 -6.45 0.87 -6.16
N ILE A 26 -5.15 1.01 -5.91
CA ILE A 26 -4.43 1.41 -4.71
C ILE A 26 -5.08 2.60 -3.99
N GLN A 27 -5.38 2.44 -2.70
CA GLN A 27 -5.40 3.56 -1.76
C GLN A 27 -4.01 3.66 -1.11
N LEU A 28 -3.26 4.71 -1.45
CA LEU A 28 -1.98 5.00 -0.82
C LEU A 28 -2.17 5.41 0.65
N ARG A 29 -1.89 4.49 1.58
CA ARG A 29 -1.74 4.80 3.02
C ARG A 29 -0.35 4.50 3.58
N GLN A 30 0.56 3.98 2.77
CA GLN A 30 1.83 3.44 3.29
C GLN A 30 2.95 4.46 3.54
N LEU A 31 2.74 5.75 3.20
CA LEU A 31 3.71 6.80 3.52
C LEU A 31 3.17 7.84 4.52
N SER A 32 1.86 7.88 4.80
CA SER A 32 1.24 8.90 5.66
C SER A 32 1.36 8.65 7.17
N ARG A 33 2.30 7.83 7.63
CA ARG A 33 2.67 7.69 9.06
C ARG A 33 4.16 7.97 9.31
N GLY A 34 4.67 9.03 8.68
CA GLY A 34 5.83 9.78 9.13
C GLY A 34 5.51 11.26 8.90
N GLN A 35 5.57 12.10 9.93
CA GLN A 35 5.41 13.54 9.74
C GLN A 35 6.56 14.05 8.86
N GLY A 36 6.22 14.72 7.76
CA GLY A 36 7.17 15.38 6.86
C GLY A 36 7.73 14.45 5.77
N LEU A 37 7.00 14.30 4.67
CA LEU A 37 7.57 13.83 3.42
C LEU A 37 7.93 15.04 2.56
N VAL A 38 9.10 14.95 1.93
CA VAL A 38 9.68 15.94 1.03
C VAL A 38 8.84 15.98 -0.25
N ALA A 39 8.72 17.16 -0.86
CA ALA A 39 7.76 17.59 -1.88
C ALA A 39 7.78 16.87 -3.26
N GLU A 40 7.99 15.56 -3.31
CA GLU A 40 7.86 14.74 -4.53
C GLU A 40 6.65 13.82 -4.42
N ASP A 41 5.45 14.43 -4.47
CA ASP A 41 4.16 13.80 -4.16
C ASP A 41 3.47 13.14 -5.38
N THR A 42 4.16 12.98 -6.52
CA THR A 42 3.64 12.30 -7.73
C THR A 42 3.88 10.78 -7.74
N VAL A 43 4.36 10.25 -6.61
CA VAL A 43 4.91 8.91 -6.48
C VAL A 43 3.85 7.86 -6.09
N LEU A 44 3.69 6.86 -6.95
CA LEU A 44 2.82 5.70 -6.84
C LEU A 44 3.58 4.48 -6.33
N GLY A 45 3.49 4.20 -5.04
CA GLY A 45 4.04 2.99 -4.43
C GLY A 45 2.97 2.04 -3.90
N SER A 46 3.06 0.76 -4.23
CA SER A 46 2.22 -0.31 -3.63
C SER A 46 3.04 -1.56 -3.38
N VAL A 47 3.01 -2.12 -2.17
CA VAL A 47 3.59 -3.46 -1.98
C VAL A 47 2.80 -4.47 -2.81
N LYS A 48 3.47 -5.47 -3.36
CA LYS A 48 2.86 -6.65 -3.99
C LYS A 48 3.50 -7.89 -3.41
N TYR A 49 2.73 -8.96 -3.35
CA TYR A 49 3.10 -10.25 -2.82
C TYR A 49 3.09 -11.26 -3.95
N ASP A 50 4.07 -12.16 -3.94
CA ASP A 50 3.97 -13.35 -4.77
C ASP A 50 2.85 -14.27 -4.22
N PRO A 51 2.40 -15.27 -4.98
CA PRO A 51 1.35 -16.19 -4.52
C PRO A 51 1.69 -16.86 -3.18
N SER A 52 2.96 -17.18 -2.91
CA SER A 52 3.35 -17.82 -1.65
C SER A 52 3.19 -16.88 -0.45
N ALA A 53 3.58 -15.62 -0.57
CA ALA A 53 3.41 -14.62 0.49
C ALA A 53 1.93 -14.27 0.70
N ALA A 54 1.18 -14.13 -0.39
CA ALA A 54 -0.24 -13.81 -0.34
C ALA A 54 -1.05 -14.93 0.32
N GLU A 55 -0.88 -16.18 -0.11
CA GLU A 55 -1.55 -17.34 0.50
C GLU A 55 -1.29 -17.41 2.01
N HIS A 56 -0.05 -17.15 2.44
CA HIS A 56 0.30 -17.10 3.85
C HIS A 56 -0.42 -15.98 4.61
N ILE A 57 -0.54 -14.79 4.01
CA ILE A 57 -1.28 -13.66 4.59
C ILE A 57 -2.76 -14.02 4.76
N LEU A 58 -3.37 -14.63 3.73
CA LEU A 58 -4.77 -15.04 3.75
C LEU A 58 -5.03 -16.08 4.83
N GLN A 59 -4.29 -17.20 4.79
CA GLN A 59 -4.47 -18.34 5.70
C GLN A 59 -4.31 -17.97 7.17
N ASN A 60 -3.46 -16.98 7.47
CA ASN A 60 -3.20 -16.53 8.82
C ASN A 60 -3.93 -15.22 9.16
N GLY A 61 -4.82 -14.72 8.30
CA GLY A 61 -5.61 -13.52 8.54
C GLY A 61 -4.79 -12.27 8.86
N LEU A 62 -3.56 -12.15 8.33
CA LEU A 62 -2.59 -11.15 8.80
C LEU A 62 -2.98 -9.70 8.49
N PHE A 63 -3.95 -9.47 7.60
CA PHE A 63 -4.53 -8.15 7.37
C PHE A 63 -5.73 -7.82 8.25
N HIS A 64 -6.18 -8.71 9.13
CA HIS A 64 -7.24 -8.40 10.09
C HIS A 64 -6.62 -7.91 11.40
N GLN A 65 -7.04 -6.71 11.84
CA GLN A 65 -6.59 -6.20 13.13
C GLN A 65 -6.95 -7.14 14.28
N SER A 66 -8.15 -7.74 14.25
CA SER A 66 -8.61 -8.71 15.25
C SER A 66 -7.67 -9.91 15.40
N GLU A 67 -7.13 -10.41 14.29
CA GLU A 67 -6.19 -11.53 14.30
C GLU A 67 -4.83 -11.13 14.85
N LEU A 68 -4.32 -9.94 14.48
CA LEU A 68 -3.09 -9.40 15.07
C LEU A 68 -3.24 -9.15 16.58
N ASP A 69 -4.40 -8.63 17.02
CA ASP A 69 -4.73 -8.45 18.43
C ASP A 69 -4.85 -9.80 19.16
N ARG A 70 -5.47 -10.81 18.54
CA ARG A 70 -5.55 -12.18 19.07
C ARG A 70 -4.17 -12.80 19.25
N LEU A 71 -3.29 -12.70 18.26
CA LEU A 71 -1.91 -13.19 18.34
C LEU A 71 -1.17 -12.52 19.51
N LEU A 72 -1.24 -11.20 19.60
CA LEU A 72 -0.57 -10.44 20.66
C LEU A 72 -1.12 -10.80 22.05
N THR A 73 -2.43 -10.87 22.22
CA THR A 73 -3.09 -11.16 23.51
C THR A 73 -2.92 -12.61 23.97
N THR A 74 -2.73 -13.55 23.04
CA THR A 74 -2.40 -14.95 23.36
C THR A 74 -0.91 -15.17 23.63
N GLY A 75 -0.10 -14.11 23.59
CA GLY A 75 1.31 -14.12 23.95
C GLY A 75 2.27 -14.43 22.80
N ALA A 76 1.81 -14.37 21.54
CA ALA A 76 2.71 -14.49 20.40
C ALA A 76 3.65 -13.27 20.33
N ARG A 77 4.95 -13.53 20.10
CA ARG A 77 5.97 -12.49 19.90
C ARG A 77 6.12 -12.05 18.45
N LYS A 78 5.67 -12.88 17.51
CA LYS A 78 5.72 -12.66 16.07
C LYS A 78 4.53 -13.30 15.37
N VAL A 79 4.21 -12.82 14.17
CA VAL A 79 3.32 -13.53 13.24
C VAL A 79 3.95 -14.88 12.84
N PRO A 80 3.15 -15.85 12.35
CA PRO A 80 3.68 -17.07 11.77
C PRO A 80 4.73 -16.78 10.69
N ASP A 81 5.85 -17.51 10.72
CA ASP A 81 6.94 -17.34 9.77
C ASP A 81 6.43 -17.53 8.33
N PHE A 82 6.76 -16.60 7.44
CA PHE A 82 6.44 -16.75 6.03
C PHE A 82 7.18 -17.97 5.43
N PRO A 83 6.62 -18.62 4.38
CA PRO A 83 7.31 -19.68 3.65
C PRO A 83 8.61 -19.16 3.04
N SER A 84 9.64 -19.99 2.94
CA SER A 84 10.92 -19.57 2.34
C SER A 84 10.85 -19.19 0.86
N THR A 85 9.73 -19.48 0.20
CA THR A 85 9.40 -19.11 -1.17
C THR A 85 8.75 -17.74 -1.29
N ALA A 86 8.36 -17.13 -0.16
CA ALA A 86 7.67 -15.85 -0.13
C ALA A 86 8.56 -14.70 -0.63
N ILE A 87 8.00 -13.86 -1.48
CA ILE A 87 8.62 -12.65 -1.99
C ILE A 87 7.61 -11.51 -1.91
N ALA A 88 8.07 -10.34 -1.48
CA ALA A 88 7.33 -9.10 -1.56
C ALA A 88 8.14 -8.07 -2.36
N LEU A 89 7.46 -7.27 -3.16
CA LEU A 89 8.05 -6.18 -3.93
C LEU A 89 7.30 -4.88 -3.67
N LYS A 90 7.98 -3.75 -3.78
CA LYS A 90 7.39 -2.41 -3.68
C LYS A 90 7.92 -1.60 -4.87
N PRO A 91 7.25 -1.66 -6.03
CA PRO A 91 7.58 -0.80 -7.15
C PRO A 91 7.02 0.60 -6.86
N VAL A 92 7.77 1.59 -7.29
CA VAL A 92 7.50 2.99 -7.04
C VAL A 92 7.57 3.70 -8.38
N PHE A 93 6.41 4.17 -8.84
CA PHE A 93 6.26 4.83 -10.12
C PHE A 93 6.09 6.34 -9.94
N GLU A 94 6.67 7.13 -10.82
CA GLU A 94 6.49 8.58 -10.89
C GLU A 94 5.56 8.89 -12.06
N THR A 95 4.49 9.64 -11.83
CA THR A 95 3.54 10.02 -12.90
C THR A 95 3.87 11.40 -13.40
N ILE A 96 3.98 11.54 -14.72
CA ILE A 96 4.33 12.78 -15.40
C ILE A 96 3.04 13.46 -15.84
N ALA A 97 2.65 14.55 -15.20
CA ALA A 97 1.49 15.32 -15.62
C ALA A 97 1.84 16.23 -16.81
N GLU A 98 0.86 16.57 -17.64
CA GLU A 98 1.04 17.51 -18.76
C GLU A 98 1.60 18.87 -18.29
N GLY A 99 1.23 19.31 -17.08
CA GLY A 99 1.70 20.56 -16.49
C GLY A 99 3.18 20.57 -16.12
N ASP A 100 3.82 19.39 -16.00
CA ASP A 100 5.24 19.25 -15.67
C ASP A 100 6.14 19.25 -16.93
N LEU A 101 5.55 19.33 -18.12
CA LEU A 101 6.28 19.21 -19.38
C LEU A 101 6.81 20.54 -19.88
N VAL A 102 8.10 20.56 -20.19
CA VAL A 102 8.72 21.62 -20.99
C VAL A 102 8.35 21.41 -22.46
N ASP A 103 7.85 22.47 -23.09
CA ASP A 103 7.34 22.48 -24.48
C ASP A 103 6.28 21.39 -24.76
N GLY A 104 5.55 20.94 -23.72
CA GLY A 104 4.55 19.87 -23.83
C GLY A 104 5.14 18.50 -24.22
N ARG A 105 6.44 18.28 -24.03
CA ARG A 105 7.14 17.08 -24.51
C ARG A 105 8.18 16.51 -23.57
N TYR A 106 8.91 17.36 -22.84
CA TYR A 106 10.08 16.93 -22.07
C TYR A 106 9.81 17.03 -20.58
N TYR A 107 10.07 15.95 -19.85
CA TYR A 107 10.01 15.92 -18.40
C TYR A 107 11.41 15.96 -17.80
N GLN A 108 11.60 16.76 -16.75
CA GLN A 108 12.86 16.86 -16.02
C GLN A 108 12.83 15.93 -14.81
N MET A 109 13.62 14.85 -14.82
CA MET A 109 13.72 13.93 -13.69
C MET A 109 15.07 14.09 -12.99
N PRO A 110 15.12 14.45 -11.69
CA PRO A 110 16.36 14.40 -10.91
C PRO A 110 17.02 13.02 -11.00
N THR A 111 18.34 12.95 -11.10
CA THR A 111 19.05 11.64 -11.17
C THR A 111 20.15 11.52 -10.13
N TRP A 112 20.22 10.36 -9.50
CA TRP A 112 21.17 10.09 -8.42
C TRP A 112 22.65 10.33 -8.82
N PRO A 113 23.37 11.26 -8.15
CA PRO A 113 24.79 11.55 -8.41
C PRO A 113 25.76 10.68 -7.63
N GLY A 114 25.25 9.79 -6.77
CA GLY A 114 26.03 9.23 -5.67
C GLY A 114 25.89 10.09 -4.42
N PRO A 115 26.35 9.57 -3.27
CA PRO A 115 26.36 10.34 -2.04
C PRO A 115 27.25 11.59 -2.19
N PRO A 116 27.01 12.66 -1.40
CA PRO A 116 27.84 13.86 -1.47
C PRO A 116 29.29 13.53 -1.07
N GLY A 117 30.22 13.68 -2.02
CA GLY A 117 31.65 13.38 -1.88
C GLY A 117 32.09 12.04 -2.48
N ASP A 118 33.40 11.87 -2.71
CA ASP A 118 33.99 10.70 -3.39
C ASP A 118 34.11 9.44 -2.49
N THR A 119 33.66 9.50 -1.24
CA THR A 119 33.65 8.39 -0.28
C THR A 119 32.38 8.46 0.55
N LEU A 120 31.81 7.33 0.94
CA LEU A 120 30.67 7.29 1.86
C LEU A 120 30.90 8.17 3.11
N PRO A 121 29.89 8.95 3.49
CA PRO A 121 30.10 10.32 3.97
C PRO A 121 30.48 10.41 5.45
N GLY A 122 31.14 11.51 5.81
CA GLY A 122 30.42 12.50 6.64
C GLY A 122 29.85 13.55 5.69
N PRO A 123 28.60 14.06 5.83
CA PRO A 123 27.97 14.50 7.08
C PRO A 123 26.52 14.00 7.31
N SER A 124 26.04 14.26 8.51
CA SER A 124 24.76 13.94 9.15
C SER A 124 23.50 14.62 8.57
N GLN A 125 23.39 14.77 7.24
CA GLN A 125 22.28 15.48 6.59
C GLN A 125 21.57 14.58 5.57
N ALA A 126 20.24 14.70 5.53
CA ALA A 126 19.44 14.13 4.45
C ALA A 126 19.93 14.65 3.09
N PHE A 127 19.80 13.85 2.04
CA PHE A 127 20.21 14.21 0.69
C PHE A 127 19.06 13.93 -0.32
N PRO A 128 17.96 14.69 -0.21
CA PRO A 128 16.83 14.57 -1.12
C PRO A 128 17.23 14.90 -2.56
N SER A 129 16.41 14.45 -3.50
CA SER A 129 16.53 14.70 -4.95
C SER A 129 16.75 16.16 -5.34
N ALA A 130 16.10 17.09 -4.62
CA ALA A 130 16.27 18.53 -4.81
C ALA A 130 17.73 19.00 -4.65
N ASP A 131 18.55 18.27 -3.90
CA ASP A 131 19.95 18.60 -3.64
C ASP A 131 20.94 17.91 -4.59
N TRP A 132 20.47 17.03 -5.48
CA TRP A 132 21.35 16.22 -6.33
C TRP A 132 22.10 17.02 -7.39
N GLY A 133 21.57 18.19 -7.76
CA GLY A 133 22.25 19.12 -8.68
C GLY A 133 22.46 18.58 -10.10
N GLN A 134 21.74 17.52 -10.47
CA GLN A 134 21.72 16.98 -11.83
C GLN A 134 20.41 16.23 -12.12
N CYS A 135 20.10 16.08 -13.39
CA CYS A 135 18.86 15.52 -13.89
C CYS A 135 19.07 14.85 -15.24
N VAL A 136 18.09 14.08 -15.66
CA VAL A 136 17.93 13.66 -17.05
C VAL A 136 16.62 14.21 -17.59
N TRP A 137 16.52 14.25 -18.90
CA TRP A 137 15.31 14.67 -19.58
C TRP A 137 14.64 13.45 -20.21
N ILE A 138 13.36 13.27 -19.96
CA ILE A 138 12.56 12.21 -20.56
C ILE A 138 11.80 12.81 -21.74
N ASP A 139 12.05 12.28 -22.92
CA ASP A 139 11.38 12.66 -24.16
C ASP A 139 10.19 11.75 -24.42
N LEU A 140 8.98 12.28 -24.23
CA LEU A 140 7.73 11.55 -24.50
C LEU A 140 7.49 11.31 -26.00
N GLY A 141 8.23 11.99 -26.88
CA GLY A 141 8.23 11.74 -28.33
C GLY A 141 9.11 10.57 -28.77
N ASN A 142 9.88 9.96 -27.85
CA ASN A 142 10.76 8.82 -28.13
C ASN A 142 11.84 9.09 -29.21
N GLU A 143 12.38 10.31 -29.28
CA GLU A 143 13.52 10.65 -30.15
C GLU A 143 14.84 10.84 -29.36
N GLY A 144 14.75 10.85 -28.03
CA GLY A 144 15.88 10.85 -27.10
C GLY A 144 16.88 9.72 -27.39
N GLN A 145 18.16 10.00 -27.22
CA GLN A 145 19.25 9.05 -27.52
C GLN A 145 19.89 8.47 -26.27
N GLY A 146 20.02 9.27 -25.21
CA GLY A 146 20.58 8.86 -23.92
C GLY A 146 21.92 8.11 -24.01
N ASP A 147 23.05 8.78 -23.88
CA ASP A 147 24.37 8.13 -24.02
C ASP A 147 25.06 7.79 -22.68
N GLY A 148 24.34 7.98 -21.58
CA GLY A 148 24.83 7.70 -20.23
C GLY A 148 25.24 8.95 -19.44
N LEU A 149 24.87 10.15 -19.91
CA LEU A 149 25.15 11.42 -19.25
C LEU A 149 23.92 12.03 -18.57
N ALA A 150 24.18 12.80 -17.52
CA ALA A 150 23.20 13.65 -16.85
C ALA A 150 23.44 15.12 -17.19
N ASP A 151 22.37 15.92 -17.21
CA ASP A 151 22.43 17.36 -17.29
C ASP A 151 22.77 17.92 -15.90
N ALA A 152 23.91 18.60 -15.78
CA ALA A 152 24.37 19.19 -14.52
C ALA A 152 23.83 20.61 -14.28
N SER A 153 23.13 21.20 -15.25
CA SER A 153 22.55 22.56 -15.13
C SER A 153 21.08 22.54 -14.77
N CYS A 154 20.33 21.56 -15.30
CA CYS A 154 18.92 21.34 -14.94
C CYS A 154 18.05 22.59 -15.05
N LEU A 155 18.23 23.36 -16.12
CA LEU A 155 17.46 24.58 -16.34
C LEU A 155 16.01 24.22 -16.61
N GLU A 156 15.09 24.77 -15.81
CA GLU A 156 13.65 24.48 -15.84
C GLU A 156 13.00 24.72 -17.22
N ASP A 157 13.57 25.60 -18.05
CA ASP A 157 13.10 25.86 -19.41
C ASP A 157 13.58 24.84 -20.45
N GLY A 158 14.31 23.81 -20.01
CA GLY A 158 14.89 22.78 -20.87
C GLY A 158 15.97 23.25 -21.82
N SER A 159 16.51 24.47 -21.66
CA SER A 159 17.55 25.01 -22.55
C SER A 159 18.93 24.35 -22.37
N SER A 160 19.16 23.66 -21.24
CA SER A 160 20.38 22.89 -20.97
C SER A 160 20.38 21.47 -21.56
N ARG A 161 19.26 21.04 -22.14
CA ARG A 161 19.11 19.72 -22.74
C ARG A 161 20.09 19.46 -23.87
N THR A 162 20.58 18.23 -23.94
CA THR A 162 21.36 17.73 -25.06
C THR A 162 20.86 16.34 -25.46
N PRO A 163 21.16 15.85 -26.68
CA PRO A 163 20.83 14.47 -27.06
C PRO A 163 21.38 13.41 -26.09
N ALA A 164 22.55 13.70 -25.50
CA ALA A 164 23.23 12.84 -24.53
C ALA A 164 22.49 12.72 -23.18
N THR A 165 21.88 13.81 -22.74
CA THR A 165 21.17 13.92 -21.45
C THR A 165 19.65 13.73 -21.58
N THR A 166 19.17 13.40 -22.78
CA THR A 166 17.74 13.21 -23.11
C THR A 166 17.49 11.76 -23.51
N TYR A 167 16.66 11.08 -22.73
CA TYR A 167 16.31 9.66 -22.83
C TYR A 167 14.90 9.49 -23.37
N SER A 168 14.66 8.40 -24.09
CA SER A 168 13.32 8.05 -24.58
C SER A 168 12.45 7.56 -23.41
N LEU A 169 11.14 7.75 -23.46
CA LEU A 169 10.22 7.10 -22.51
C LEU A 169 10.39 5.56 -22.52
N ASP A 170 10.77 4.98 -23.65
CA ASP A 170 11.06 3.54 -23.80
C ASP A 170 12.33 3.07 -23.06
N ASP A 171 13.16 4.00 -22.56
CA ASP A 171 14.28 3.69 -21.64
C ASP A 171 13.81 3.48 -20.20
N PHE A 172 12.51 3.65 -19.94
CA PHE A 172 11.85 3.46 -18.64
C PHE A 172 10.80 2.35 -18.72
N ILE A 173 10.68 1.56 -17.64
CA ILE A 173 9.53 0.65 -17.50
C ILE A 173 8.33 1.54 -17.17
N HIS A 174 7.35 1.62 -18.05
CA HIS A 174 6.24 2.57 -17.90
C HIS A 174 4.89 2.01 -18.32
N PHE A 175 3.82 2.70 -17.94
CA PHE A 175 2.46 2.49 -18.41
C PHE A 175 1.68 3.80 -18.40
N GLU A 176 0.59 3.90 -19.16
CA GLU A 176 -0.32 5.05 -19.12
C GLU A 176 -1.39 4.87 -18.04
N ILE A 177 -1.66 5.90 -17.25
CA ILE A 177 -2.72 5.84 -16.23
C ILE A 177 -4.11 5.97 -16.88
N GLY A 178 -5.09 5.26 -16.33
CA GLY A 178 -6.50 5.38 -16.74
C GLY A 178 -7.27 6.44 -15.94
N GLU A 179 -8.49 6.78 -16.40
CA GLU A 179 -9.36 7.82 -15.79
C GLU A 179 -9.57 7.65 -14.29
N LYS A 180 -9.84 6.41 -13.84
CA LYS A 180 -10.06 6.10 -12.42
C LYS A 180 -8.84 6.44 -11.58
N ARG A 181 -7.63 6.17 -12.10
CA ARG A 181 -6.37 6.41 -11.39
C ARG A 181 -6.04 7.90 -11.35
N ALA A 182 -6.17 8.59 -12.48
CA ALA A 182 -6.03 10.04 -12.56
C ALA A 182 -6.94 10.75 -11.54
N ARG A 183 -8.22 10.34 -11.46
CA ARG A 183 -9.16 10.88 -10.46
C ARG A 183 -8.71 10.64 -9.02
N LEU A 184 -8.21 9.46 -8.68
CA LEU A 184 -7.74 9.16 -7.32
C LEU A 184 -6.52 10.01 -6.95
N MET A 185 -5.57 10.17 -7.89
CA MET A 185 -4.39 11.00 -7.68
C MET A 185 -4.76 12.48 -7.53
N ASN A 186 -5.71 12.99 -8.32
CA ASN A 186 -6.19 14.36 -8.17
C ASN A 186 -6.90 14.61 -6.84
N LEU A 187 -7.69 13.66 -6.36
CA LEU A 187 -8.29 13.74 -5.01
C LEU A 187 -7.21 13.75 -3.91
N GLN A 188 -6.08 13.07 -4.13
CA GLN A 188 -4.94 13.14 -3.22
C GLN A 188 -4.25 14.51 -3.30
N ASN A 189 -4.05 15.06 -4.50
CA ASN A 189 -3.50 16.40 -4.71
C ASN A 189 -4.35 17.46 -3.99
N GLU A 190 -5.69 17.40 -4.08
CA GLU A 190 -6.60 18.32 -3.36
C GLU A 190 -6.38 18.33 -1.84
N VAL A 191 -5.92 17.20 -1.25
CA VAL A 191 -5.61 17.11 0.19
C VAL A 191 -4.22 17.65 0.51
N LEU A 192 -3.26 17.53 -0.41
CA LEU A 192 -1.86 17.89 -0.21
C LEU A 192 -1.59 19.36 -0.56
N SER A 193 -1.99 19.78 -1.77
CA SER A 193 -1.83 21.15 -2.28
C SER A 193 -2.66 21.37 -3.55
N GLU A 194 -3.38 22.51 -3.61
CA GLU A 194 -4.12 22.93 -4.81
C GLU A 194 -3.21 23.36 -5.98
N ASP A 195 -1.91 23.59 -5.73
CA ASP A 195 -0.95 24.07 -6.73
C ASP A 195 -0.32 22.94 -7.57
N LEU A 196 -0.62 21.67 -7.27
CA LEU A 196 -0.09 20.53 -8.03
C LEU A 196 -0.85 20.38 -9.36
N PRO A 197 -0.14 20.09 -10.48
CA PRO A 197 -0.79 19.88 -11.76
C PRO A 197 -1.76 18.69 -11.69
N PRO A 198 -2.91 18.78 -12.36
CA PRO A 198 -3.85 17.67 -12.40
C PRO A 198 -3.33 16.57 -13.31
N PHE A 199 -3.53 15.33 -12.88
CA PHE A 199 -3.33 14.13 -13.69
C PHE A 199 -4.55 13.87 -14.57
N GLN A 200 -4.33 13.28 -15.74
CA GLN A 200 -5.37 12.86 -16.68
C GLN A 200 -5.11 11.46 -17.22
N ALA A 201 -6.15 10.86 -17.81
CA ALA A 201 -5.98 9.58 -18.48
C ALA A 201 -5.01 9.71 -19.66
N GLY A 202 -4.09 8.77 -19.81
CA GLY A 202 -3.03 8.80 -20.81
C GLY A 202 -1.69 9.35 -20.29
N ASP A 203 -1.66 9.98 -19.11
CA ASP A 203 -0.39 10.43 -18.52
C ASP A 203 0.54 9.23 -18.25
N PRO A 204 1.82 9.30 -18.65
CA PRO A 204 2.74 8.21 -18.44
C PRO A 204 3.18 8.12 -16.97
N SER A 205 3.33 6.90 -16.48
CA SER A 205 3.84 6.57 -15.16
C SER A 205 5.06 5.66 -15.29
N ILE A 206 6.23 6.16 -14.89
CA ILE A 206 7.54 5.51 -15.05
C ILE A 206 7.98 4.84 -13.75
N LEU A 207 8.56 3.64 -13.81
CA LEU A 207 9.13 2.97 -12.65
C LEU A 207 10.42 3.69 -12.24
N GLN A 208 10.38 4.45 -11.17
CA GLN A 208 11.55 5.20 -10.67
C GLN A 208 12.43 4.31 -9.79
N ALA A 209 11.79 3.51 -8.92
CA ALA A 209 12.45 2.71 -7.90
C ALA A 209 11.66 1.44 -7.59
N MET A 210 12.33 0.43 -7.02
CA MET A 210 11.68 -0.78 -6.55
C MET A 210 12.47 -1.41 -5.41
N HIS A 211 11.79 -1.83 -4.35
CA HIS A 211 12.34 -2.79 -3.39
C HIS A 211 11.83 -4.19 -3.69
N VAL A 212 12.67 -5.19 -3.42
CA VAL A 212 12.33 -6.61 -3.44
C VAL A 212 12.88 -7.22 -2.15
N THR A 213 12.09 -8.06 -1.51
CA THR A 213 12.52 -8.81 -0.35
C THR A 213 12.01 -10.25 -0.43
N SER A 214 12.86 -11.22 -0.10
CA SER A 214 12.52 -12.64 -0.12
C SER A 214 12.78 -13.32 1.22
N ARG A 215 11.98 -14.32 1.57
CA ARG A 215 12.09 -15.09 2.82
C ARG A 215 13.14 -16.21 2.75
N GLU A 216 14.17 -16.06 1.92
CA GLU A 216 15.24 -17.07 1.74
C GLU A 216 16.00 -17.37 3.05
N THR A 217 16.03 -16.41 3.97
CA THR A 217 16.62 -16.55 5.32
C THR A 217 15.62 -16.10 6.39
N SER A 218 15.89 -16.39 7.67
CA SER A 218 15.11 -15.90 8.82
C SER A 218 15.07 -14.38 8.94
N ARG A 219 16.02 -13.66 8.33
CA ARG A 219 16.13 -12.20 8.35
C ARG A 219 15.61 -11.54 7.07
N TRP A 220 14.99 -12.33 6.19
CA TRP A 220 14.74 -11.97 4.81
C TRP A 220 16.03 -11.54 4.07
N THR A 221 15.94 -11.40 2.77
CA THR A 221 16.96 -10.74 1.97
C THR A 221 16.38 -9.44 1.45
N TRP A 222 17.22 -8.46 1.14
CA TRP A 222 16.77 -7.21 0.58
C TRP A 222 17.52 -6.89 -0.70
N GLN A 223 16.78 -6.49 -1.73
CA GLN A 223 17.30 -5.91 -2.96
C GLN A 223 16.56 -4.62 -3.26
N THR A 224 17.26 -3.69 -3.87
CA THR A 224 16.72 -2.42 -4.29
C THR A 224 17.22 -2.07 -5.68
N PHE A 225 16.30 -1.58 -6.50
CA PHE A 225 16.52 -1.24 -7.90
C PHE A 225 16.06 0.19 -8.15
N TRP A 226 16.78 0.93 -8.98
CA TRP A 226 16.39 2.28 -9.35
C TRP A 226 16.88 2.63 -10.76
N TRP A 227 16.14 3.49 -11.43
CA TRP A 227 16.56 3.96 -12.75
C TRP A 227 17.86 4.77 -12.63
N SER A 228 18.82 4.48 -13.51
CA SER A 228 20.10 5.15 -13.56
C SER A 228 20.51 5.44 -15.01
N HIS A 229 21.00 6.66 -15.23
CA HIS A 229 21.64 7.03 -16.49
C HIS A 229 22.98 6.28 -16.70
N ARG A 230 23.58 5.71 -15.65
CA ARG A 230 24.86 4.98 -15.71
C ARG A 230 24.75 3.54 -15.18
N PRO A 231 23.87 2.71 -15.75
CA PRO A 231 23.58 1.39 -15.18
C PRO A 231 24.78 0.44 -15.25
N ASN A 232 25.74 0.66 -16.14
CA ASN A 232 26.97 -0.16 -16.26
C ASN A 232 28.16 0.38 -15.45
N SER A 233 28.03 1.58 -14.87
CA SER A 233 29.01 2.21 -13.97
C SER A 233 28.25 3.01 -12.90
N PRO A 234 27.42 2.31 -12.09
CA PRO A 234 26.47 2.97 -11.22
C PRO A 234 27.17 3.56 -10.00
N HIS A 235 26.61 4.64 -9.46
CA HIS A 235 27.06 5.21 -8.20
C HIS A 235 26.68 4.31 -7.01
N PHE A 236 27.40 4.48 -5.89
CA PHE A 236 27.05 3.87 -4.62
C PHE A 236 25.57 4.17 -4.26
N PRO A 237 24.76 3.23 -3.72
CA PRO A 237 25.12 1.94 -3.11
C PRO A 237 25.28 0.76 -4.07
N SER A 238 25.13 0.98 -5.37
CA SER A 238 25.50 -0.03 -6.37
C SER A 238 27.01 -0.06 -6.58
N SER A 239 27.49 -1.04 -7.35
CA SER A 239 28.90 -1.20 -7.69
C SER A 239 29.07 -1.70 -9.12
N GLN A 240 30.32 -1.71 -9.61
CA GLN A 240 30.67 -2.38 -10.86
C GLN A 240 30.37 -3.89 -10.79
N GLU A 241 30.59 -4.53 -9.65
CA GLU A 241 30.27 -5.95 -9.45
C GLU A 241 28.77 -6.22 -9.64
N PHE A 242 27.90 -5.36 -9.11
CA PHE A 242 26.45 -5.47 -9.35
C PHE A 242 26.08 -5.26 -10.82
N ALA A 243 26.76 -4.36 -11.52
CA ALA A 243 26.53 -4.11 -12.94
C ALA A 243 27.00 -5.28 -13.83
N GLU A 244 28.16 -5.86 -13.53
CA GLU A 244 28.74 -7.01 -14.26
C GLU A 244 27.93 -8.30 -14.05
N ASN A 245 27.30 -8.46 -12.88
CA ASN A 245 26.42 -9.59 -12.59
C ASN A 245 24.97 -9.41 -13.09
N ARG A 246 24.64 -8.29 -13.78
CA ARG A 246 23.32 -8.11 -14.37
C ARG A 246 23.07 -9.21 -15.43
N PRO A 247 21.95 -9.94 -15.39
CA PRO A 247 21.67 -11.00 -16.36
C PRO A 247 21.65 -10.47 -17.81
N GLU A 248 22.30 -11.18 -18.73
CA GLU A 248 22.41 -10.80 -20.14
C GLU A 248 21.05 -10.74 -20.86
N GLN A 249 20.03 -11.42 -20.32
CA GLN A 249 18.66 -11.43 -20.85
C GLN A 249 17.92 -10.11 -20.60
N LEU A 250 18.40 -9.25 -19.70
CA LEU A 250 17.81 -7.93 -19.48
C LEU A 250 18.18 -6.98 -20.64
N GLN A 251 17.15 -6.49 -21.32
CA GLN A 251 17.24 -5.64 -22.51
C GLN A 251 16.29 -4.44 -22.38
N GLY A 252 16.51 -3.39 -23.19
CA GLY A 252 15.71 -2.16 -23.19
C GLY A 252 15.68 -1.48 -21.82
N ALA A 253 14.52 -0.90 -21.46
CA ALA A 253 14.30 -0.20 -20.20
C ALA A 253 14.84 -0.92 -18.95
N ALA A 254 14.64 -2.24 -18.84
CA ALA A 254 15.09 -3.00 -17.68
C ALA A 254 16.62 -2.93 -17.46
N ARG A 255 17.40 -2.64 -18.52
CA ARG A 255 18.85 -2.53 -18.45
C ARG A 255 19.33 -1.19 -17.87
N HIS A 256 18.44 -0.22 -17.67
CA HIS A 256 18.72 1.07 -17.03
C HIS A 256 18.66 1.02 -15.50
N TYR A 257 18.29 -0.12 -14.90
CA TYR A 257 18.17 -0.20 -13.45
C TYR A 257 19.49 -0.64 -12.80
N ALA A 258 20.01 0.21 -11.93
CA ALA A 258 21.08 -0.14 -11.00
C ALA A 258 20.50 -0.96 -9.83
N GLN A 259 21.36 -1.67 -9.10
CA GLN A 259 20.93 -2.52 -7.98
C GLN A 259 21.86 -2.43 -6.78
N ALA A 260 21.31 -2.62 -5.59
CA ALA A 260 22.06 -2.93 -4.39
C ALA A 260 21.32 -4.04 -3.63
N ALA A 261 22.07 -4.82 -2.84
CA ALA A 261 21.50 -5.92 -2.06
C ALA A 261 22.12 -6.00 -0.67
N ALA A 262 21.29 -6.37 0.31
CA ALA A 262 21.68 -6.67 1.68
C ALA A 262 21.15 -8.05 2.07
N TYR A 263 22.06 -9.01 2.26
CA TYR A 263 21.78 -10.34 2.81
C TYR A 263 22.05 -10.42 4.32
N SER A 264 22.55 -9.34 4.91
CA SER A 264 22.75 -9.18 6.34
C SER A 264 22.60 -7.71 6.71
N MET A 265 22.30 -7.46 7.98
CA MET A 265 22.17 -6.08 8.51
C MET A 265 23.53 -5.39 8.70
N VAL A 266 24.60 -6.17 8.90
CA VAL A 266 25.99 -5.71 9.12
C VAL A 266 26.96 -6.74 8.51
N SER A 267 28.23 -6.39 8.36
CA SER A 267 29.29 -7.26 7.85
C SER A 267 30.43 -7.43 8.86
N PRO A 268 30.86 -8.65 9.23
CA PRO A 268 30.31 -9.93 8.80
C PRO A 268 28.90 -10.18 9.38
N PRO A 269 28.10 -11.07 8.75
CA PRO A 269 26.77 -11.42 9.23
C PRO A 269 26.76 -11.89 10.69
N GLN A 270 25.73 -11.49 11.43
CA GLN A 270 25.53 -11.80 12.84
C GLN A 270 24.38 -12.80 13.03
N PRO A 271 24.36 -13.60 14.12
CA PRO A 271 23.27 -14.54 14.40
C PRO A 271 21.93 -13.84 14.63
N ASP A 272 20.83 -14.57 14.50
CA ASP A 272 19.47 -14.05 14.68
C ASP A 272 19.24 -13.35 16.01
N THR A 273 19.86 -13.87 17.07
CA THR A 273 19.79 -13.35 18.43
C THR A 273 21.18 -13.31 19.07
N GLY A 274 21.40 -12.37 19.99
CA GLY A 274 22.66 -12.25 20.75
C GLY A 274 23.89 -11.84 19.92
N GLY A 275 23.69 -11.29 18.72
CA GLY A 275 24.74 -10.71 17.88
C GLY A 275 25.21 -9.34 18.36
N LYS A 276 26.09 -8.72 17.57
CA LYS A 276 26.71 -7.42 17.92
C LYS A 276 26.47 -6.36 16.85
N ASP A 277 26.33 -5.13 17.31
CA ASP A 277 26.27 -3.94 16.46
C ASP A 277 27.62 -3.68 15.76
N SER A 278 27.58 -2.80 14.74
CA SER A 278 28.78 -2.33 14.05
C SER A 278 29.66 -1.52 15.01
N GLU A 279 30.87 -2.01 15.24
CA GLU A 279 31.85 -1.41 16.16
C GLU A 279 33.28 -1.76 15.70
N GLU A 280 34.19 -0.78 15.72
CA GLU A 280 35.60 -0.93 15.33
C GLU A 280 36.28 -2.12 16.02
N ASN A 281 36.08 -2.25 17.34
CA ASN A 281 36.75 -3.27 18.16
C ASN A 281 36.29 -4.71 17.88
N ASN A 282 35.14 -4.89 17.22
CA ASN A 282 34.61 -6.21 16.87
C ASN A 282 34.87 -6.57 15.40
N GLY A 283 35.44 -5.66 14.59
CA GLY A 283 35.60 -5.85 13.15
C GLY A 283 34.27 -5.98 12.41
N ILE A 284 33.21 -5.33 12.92
CA ILE A 284 31.86 -5.36 12.34
C ILE A 284 31.58 -3.99 11.74
N GLU A 285 31.34 -3.97 10.44
CA GLU A 285 31.02 -2.79 9.64
C GLU A 285 29.53 -2.74 9.28
N SER A 286 29.07 -1.53 9.03
CA SER A 286 27.77 -1.22 8.47
C SER A 286 27.72 -1.68 7.01
N LEU A 287 26.55 -2.03 6.51
CA LEU A 287 26.35 -2.50 5.14
C LEU A 287 25.24 -1.69 4.49
N TYR A 288 25.57 -0.65 3.71
CA TYR A 288 24.53 0.19 3.12
C TYR A 288 24.00 -0.36 1.79
N ALA A 289 22.68 -0.41 1.67
CA ALA A 289 21.96 -0.89 0.49
C ALA A 289 20.60 -0.20 0.39
N TYR A 290 20.63 1.11 0.18
CA TYR A 290 19.44 1.96 0.09
C TYR A 290 19.01 2.21 -1.36
N ASN A 291 17.75 2.61 -1.56
CA ASN A 291 17.26 3.19 -2.78
C ASN A 291 17.43 4.72 -2.75
N PRO A 292 18.20 5.30 -3.68
CA PRO A 292 18.40 6.75 -3.71
C PRO A 292 17.10 7.57 -3.76
N TYR A 293 16.14 7.17 -4.60
CA TYR A 293 14.90 7.92 -4.78
C TYR A 293 13.95 7.79 -3.58
N LEU A 294 14.06 6.73 -2.79
CA LEU A 294 13.13 6.49 -1.67
C LEU A 294 13.71 6.92 -0.34
N GLU A 295 15.01 6.78 -0.16
CA GLU A 295 15.62 6.80 1.16
C GLU A 295 16.65 7.91 1.31
N ALA A 296 17.31 8.40 0.25
CA ALA A 296 18.39 9.39 0.41
C ALA A 296 17.95 10.67 1.14
N GLY A 297 16.69 11.07 0.98
CA GLY A 297 16.08 12.19 1.69
C GLY A 297 15.74 11.94 3.18
N PHE A 298 15.96 10.74 3.72
CA PHE A 298 15.67 10.45 5.12
C PHE A 298 16.67 11.15 6.04
N GLY A 299 16.13 11.96 6.96
CA GLY A 299 16.87 12.57 8.06
C GLY A 299 16.70 11.82 9.39
N PRO A 300 17.38 12.29 10.46
CA PRO A 300 17.32 11.66 11.78
C PRO A 300 15.90 11.54 12.37
N ASP A 301 15.00 12.47 12.04
CA ASP A 301 13.62 12.44 12.52
C ASP A 301 12.83 11.22 12.01
N LEU A 302 13.20 10.70 10.83
CA LEU A 302 12.63 9.48 10.25
C LEU A 302 13.36 8.21 10.69
N LEU A 303 14.53 8.33 11.33
CA LEU A 303 15.37 7.22 11.79
C LEU A 303 15.67 7.31 13.30
N PRO A 304 14.64 7.39 14.16
CA PRO A 304 14.82 7.70 15.59
C PRO A 304 15.53 6.61 16.40
N ASP A 305 15.59 5.38 15.90
CA ASP A 305 16.23 4.23 16.58
C ASP A 305 17.67 3.97 16.12
N SER A 306 18.19 4.85 15.26
CA SER A 306 19.57 4.82 14.76
C SER A 306 20.60 4.85 15.87
N LYS A 307 21.72 4.16 15.60
CA LYS A 307 22.92 4.18 16.43
C LYS A 307 24.13 4.38 15.53
N GLY A 308 25.19 4.99 16.06
CA GLY A 308 26.46 5.02 15.35
C GLY A 308 27.00 3.61 15.09
N GLY A 309 27.84 3.50 14.06
CA GLY A 309 28.51 2.29 13.65
C GLY A 309 29.89 2.57 13.10
N TYR A 310 30.40 1.64 12.30
CA TYR A 310 31.68 1.72 11.63
C TYR A 310 31.53 1.32 10.16
N TYR A 311 32.19 1.99 9.23
CA TYR A 311 32.18 1.67 7.81
C TYR A 311 33.53 2.03 7.20
N ASP A 312 34.16 1.10 6.48
CA ASP A 312 35.47 1.30 5.83
C ASP A 312 36.51 1.94 6.77
N GLY A 313 36.65 1.37 7.97
CA GLY A 313 37.64 1.88 8.92
C GLY A 313 37.27 3.22 9.59
N ARG A 314 36.01 3.68 9.53
CA ARG A 314 35.59 4.99 10.07
C ARG A 314 34.29 4.93 10.85
N ALA A 315 34.20 5.74 11.91
CA ALA A 315 32.96 5.91 12.65
C ALA A 315 31.91 6.64 11.79
N VAL A 316 30.69 6.12 11.82
CA VAL A 316 29.51 6.62 11.09
C VAL A 316 28.33 6.77 12.05
N SER A 317 27.37 7.61 11.74
CA SER A 317 26.21 7.86 12.62
C SER A 317 25.00 6.99 12.33
N ASN A 318 24.91 6.40 11.13
CA ASN A 318 23.80 5.62 10.61
C ASN A 318 22.42 6.24 10.88
N HIS A 319 22.29 7.56 10.73
CA HIS A 319 21.06 8.31 11.06
C HIS A 319 20.52 9.16 9.91
N VAL A 320 20.96 8.87 8.69
CA VAL A 320 20.43 9.44 7.45
C VAL A 320 20.23 8.33 6.43
N GLY A 321 19.39 8.58 5.45
CA GLY A 321 18.99 7.66 4.38
C GLY A 321 20.12 6.92 3.70
N ILE A 322 21.15 7.67 3.31
CA ILE A 322 22.34 7.14 2.63
C ILE A 322 23.24 6.28 3.52
N GLN A 323 22.89 6.11 4.79
CA GLN A 323 23.55 5.23 5.77
C GLN A 323 22.58 4.15 6.28
N THR A 324 21.57 3.79 5.48
CA THR A 324 20.62 2.73 5.79
C THR A 324 20.97 1.47 5.01
N ASN A 325 20.59 0.33 5.57
CA ASN A 325 20.04 -0.74 4.76
C ASN A 325 18.61 -0.97 5.18
N CYS A 326 17.79 -1.32 4.21
CA CYS A 326 16.39 -1.57 4.48
C CYS A 326 16.22 -2.81 5.37
N ALA A 327 17.19 -3.75 5.37
CA ALA A 327 17.18 -4.93 6.24
C ALA A 327 17.10 -4.57 7.74
N SER A 328 17.92 -3.63 8.22
CA SER A 328 17.90 -3.19 9.63
C SER A 328 16.59 -2.48 9.97
N CYS A 329 16.12 -1.61 9.07
CA CYS A 329 14.87 -0.86 9.26
C CYS A 329 13.65 -1.80 9.26
N HIS A 330 13.63 -2.79 8.38
CA HIS A 330 12.55 -3.77 8.26
C HIS A 330 12.59 -4.82 9.36
N ALA A 331 13.76 -5.15 9.93
CA ALA A 331 13.84 -6.02 11.12
C ALA A 331 13.02 -5.47 12.30
N ASN A 332 12.82 -4.15 12.36
CA ASN A 332 11.99 -3.51 13.37
C ASN A 332 10.48 -3.57 13.09
N ALA A 333 10.03 -4.18 11.98
CA ALA A 333 8.61 -4.25 11.61
C ALA A 333 7.75 -4.88 12.72
N ASN A 334 6.87 -4.07 13.31
CA ASN A 334 6.01 -4.49 14.41
C ASN A 334 4.60 -3.91 14.36
N TYR A 335 3.67 -4.65 14.95
CA TYR A 335 2.32 -4.22 15.31
C TYR A 335 2.30 -3.85 16.79
N ASN A 336 2.03 -2.57 17.06
CA ASN A 336 2.07 -1.95 18.39
C ASN A 336 0.78 -1.15 18.64
N PRO A 337 -0.36 -1.82 18.91
CA PRO A 337 -1.64 -1.16 19.11
C PRO A 337 -1.66 -0.28 20.37
N GLN A 338 -0.86 -0.64 21.38
CA GLN A 338 -0.76 0.08 22.65
C GLN A 338 0.13 1.33 22.58
N ARG A 339 0.77 1.59 21.43
CA ARG A 339 1.69 2.72 21.21
C ARG A 339 2.79 2.78 22.28
N LEU A 340 3.35 1.62 22.60
CA LEU A 340 4.44 1.52 23.57
C LEU A 340 5.60 2.44 23.13
N PRO A 341 6.10 3.32 24.02
CA PRO A 341 7.08 4.33 23.65
C PRO A 341 8.44 3.74 23.25
N ASN A 342 8.76 2.55 23.76
CA ASN A 342 10.01 1.84 23.55
C ASN A 342 9.96 0.80 22.42
N ALA A 343 8.80 0.66 21.76
CA ALA A 343 8.67 -0.24 20.62
C ALA A 343 9.67 0.14 19.51
N PRO A 344 10.20 -0.83 18.75
CA PRO A 344 11.18 -0.55 17.70
C PRO A 344 10.60 0.39 16.64
N LYS A 345 11.44 1.31 16.19
CA LYS A 345 11.12 2.29 15.14
C LYS A 345 12.10 2.16 13.99
N TYR A 346 11.93 2.98 12.96
CA TYR A 346 12.88 3.04 11.86
C TYR A 346 14.28 3.42 12.36
N THR A 347 15.27 2.82 11.72
CA THR A 347 16.69 2.95 12.04
C THR A 347 17.49 2.91 10.74
N GLY A 348 18.64 3.58 10.73
CA GLY A 348 19.68 3.29 9.75
C GLY A 348 20.33 1.94 10.00
N ASP A 349 21.41 1.68 9.27
CA ASP A 349 22.13 0.41 9.33
C ASP A 349 22.60 0.08 10.74
N ARG A 350 22.28 -1.12 11.22
CA ARG A 350 22.77 -1.66 12.49
C ARG A 350 22.32 -3.09 12.69
N TYR A 351 22.94 -3.80 13.63
CA TYR A 351 22.40 -5.06 14.08
C TYR A 351 21.08 -4.86 14.84
N VAL A 352 20.09 -5.66 14.48
CA VAL A 352 18.83 -5.83 15.22
C VAL A 352 18.77 -7.26 15.74
N ASP A 353 18.61 -7.38 17.06
CA ASP A 353 18.35 -8.64 17.74
C ASP A 353 16.85 -8.95 17.66
N LEU A 354 16.50 -10.09 17.05
CA LEU A 354 15.10 -10.48 16.85
C LEU A 354 14.41 -10.97 18.13
N ASP A 355 15.16 -11.18 19.22
CA ASP A 355 14.63 -11.48 20.57
C ASP A 355 14.86 -10.31 21.54
N SER A 356 15.09 -9.10 21.01
CA SER A 356 15.25 -7.90 21.84
C SER A 356 14.02 -7.64 22.71
N GLU A 357 14.24 -7.29 23.98
CA GLU A 357 13.22 -6.80 24.90
C GLU A 357 12.46 -5.58 24.35
N LYS A 358 13.01 -4.85 23.36
CA LYS A 358 12.27 -3.77 22.69
C LYS A 358 10.97 -4.26 22.05
N PHE A 359 10.91 -5.52 21.61
CA PHE A 359 9.70 -6.11 21.04
C PHE A 359 8.66 -6.53 22.09
N ASP A 360 8.98 -6.48 23.39
CA ASP A 360 8.04 -6.88 24.44
C ASP A 360 6.77 -6.01 24.40
N GLY A 361 5.61 -6.67 24.34
CA GLY A 361 4.31 -6.03 24.21
C GLY A 361 3.96 -5.57 22.78
N THR A 362 4.78 -5.92 21.79
CA THR A 362 4.50 -5.75 20.36
C THR A 362 4.51 -7.11 19.65
N LEU A 363 3.95 -7.15 18.44
CA LEU A 363 3.97 -8.34 17.59
C LEU A 363 4.88 -8.08 16.38
N GLN A 364 5.98 -8.81 16.25
CA GLN A 364 6.86 -8.73 15.08
C GLN A 364 6.12 -9.17 13.80
N LEU A 365 6.36 -8.48 12.69
CA LEU A 365 5.65 -8.65 11.41
C LEU A 365 6.53 -9.25 10.32
N ASP A 366 7.51 -10.07 10.71
CA ASP A 366 8.41 -10.80 9.80
C ASP A 366 8.94 -9.91 8.66
N PHE A 367 9.57 -8.77 9.01
CA PHE A 367 10.14 -7.77 8.09
C PHE A 367 9.14 -7.00 7.19
N LEU A 368 7.83 -7.24 7.32
CA LEU A 368 6.81 -6.64 6.46
C LEU A 368 6.01 -5.55 7.19
N TRP A 369 6.52 -4.31 7.18
CA TRP A 369 5.76 -3.12 7.62
C TRP A 369 4.41 -2.98 6.91
N SER A 370 4.30 -3.55 5.71
CA SER A 370 3.09 -3.58 4.91
C SER A 370 1.93 -4.31 5.57
N ILE A 371 2.18 -5.29 6.44
CA ILE A 371 1.11 -5.93 7.22
C ILE A 371 0.41 -4.89 8.12
N ASN A 372 1.18 -4.11 8.88
CA ASN A 372 0.62 -3.05 9.73
C ASN A 372 -0.02 -1.91 8.93
N GLY A 373 0.61 -1.55 7.80
CA GLY A 373 0.14 -0.48 6.92
C GLY A 373 -1.16 -0.83 6.20
N ASN A 374 -1.37 -2.10 5.91
CA ASN A 374 -2.54 -2.60 5.20
C ASN A 374 -3.60 -3.24 6.10
N LYS A 375 -3.36 -3.42 7.41
CA LYS A 375 -4.39 -4.00 8.27
C LYS A 375 -5.70 -3.22 8.17
N GLU A 376 -6.79 -3.96 8.10
CA GLU A 376 -8.12 -3.41 8.16
C GLU A 376 -8.48 -3.22 9.63
N PRO A 377 -8.96 -2.02 10.02
CA PRO A 377 -9.51 -1.86 11.35
C PRO A 377 -10.65 -2.88 11.51
N GLU A 378 -10.88 -3.34 12.74
CA GLU A 378 -12.12 -4.05 13.03
C GLU A 378 -13.29 -3.21 12.54
N ASP A 379 -14.09 -3.77 11.64
CA ASP A 379 -15.26 -3.09 11.13
C ASP A 379 -16.29 -3.03 12.25
N SER A 380 -16.29 -1.93 13.00
CA SER A 380 -17.32 -1.69 14.02
C SER A 380 -18.61 -1.13 13.40
N GLU A 381 -18.64 -0.84 12.10
CA GLU A 381 -19.80 -0.23 11.44
C GLU A 381 -20.68 -1.31 10.81
N THR A 382 -21.98 -1.29 11.13
CA THR A 382 -22.98 -2.14 10.46
C THR A 382 -23.20 -1.65 9.03
N SER A 383 -23.29 -2.57 8.06
CA SER A 383 -23.47 -2.24 6.65
C SER A 383 -24.66 -2.99 6.04
N LEU A 384 -25.29 -2.39 5.04
CA LEU A 384 -26.22 -3.06 4.14
C LEU A 384 -25.49 -3.51 2.90
N VAL A 385 -25.65 -4.77 2.53
CA VAL A 385 -25.09 -5.37 1.32
C VAL A 385 -26.21 -5.54 0.31
N TYR A 386 -26.07 -5.00 -0.89
CA TYR A 386 -27.06 -5.17 -1.97
C TYR A 386 -26.44 -5.77 -3.23
N ASN A 387 -27.06 -6.82 -3.78
CA ASN A 387 -26.69 -7.46 -5.02
C ASN A 387 -27.51 -6.98 -6.21
N SER A 388 -26.88 -6.23 -7.12
CA SER A 388 -27.58 -5.74 -8.30
C SER A 388 -27.93 -6.84 -9.30
N LEU A 389 -27.31 -8.01 -9.27
CA LEU A 389 -27.69 -9.09 -10.17
C LEU A 389 -28.97 -9.78 -9.72
N SER A 390 -29.04 -10.16 -8.44
CA SER A 390 -30.15 -10.97 -7.93
C SER A 390 -31.25 -10.13 -7.25
N GLY A 391 -30.89 -8.94 -6.76
CA GLY A 391 -31.74 -8.19 -5.84
C GLY A 391 -31.58 -8.59 -4.38
N GLU A 392 -30.57 -9.40 -4.05
CA GLU A 392 -30.28 -9.81 -2.68
C GLU A 392 -29.98 -8.58 -1.81
N LEU A 393 -30.57 -8.57 -0.60
CA LEU A 393 -30.26 -7.58 0.41
C LEU A 393 -29.84 -8.29 1.70
N ALA A 394 -28.71 -7.91 2.28
CA ALA A 394 -28.20 -8.47 3.52
C ALA A 394 -27.71 -7.38 4.48
N VAL A 395 -27.56 -7.76 5.75
CA VAL A 395 -26.99 -6.93 6.82
C VAL A 395 -25.69 -7.56 7.25
N ASP A 396 -24.62 -6.78 7.17
CA ASP A 396 -23.32 -7.13 7.73
C ASP A 396 -23.15 -6.39 9.05
N VAL A 397 -23.24 -7.12 10.17
CA VAL A 397 -23.12 -6.54 11.52
C VAL A 397 -21.65 -6.49 11.89
N GLY A 398 -21.14 -5.28 12.11
CA GLY A 398 -19.75 -5.08 12.50
C GLY A 398 -19.37 -5.86 13.77
N THR A 399 -18.11 -6.29 13.89
CA THR A 399 -17.65 -7.23 14.94
C THR A 399 -17.81 -6.72 16.37
N ASN A 400 -17.99 -5.41 16.56
CA ASN A 400 -18.25 -4.76 17.84
C ASN A 400 -19.64 -4.10 17.92
N ALA A 401 -20.47 -4.27 16.90
CA ALA A 401 -21.83 -3.77 16.88
C ALA A 401 -22.78 -4.81 17.50
N SER A 402 -23.62 -4.37 18.43
CA SER A 402 -24.79 -5.14 18.84
C SER A 402 -25.97 -4.51 18.12
N VAL A 403 -26.64 -5.26 17.25
CA VAL A 403 -27.83 -4.76 16.56
C VAL A 403 -28.97 -5.69 16.92
N ASP A 404 -30.01 -5.18 17.57
CA ASP A 404 -31.19 -5.95 17.98
C ASP A 404 -32.40 -5.63 17.11
N SER A 405 -32.33 -4.52 16.36
CA SER A 405 -33.31 -4.17 15.35
C SER A 405 -32.69 -3.42 14.18
N ILE A 406 -33.19 -3.67 12.98
CA ILE A 406 -32.85 -2.92 11.78
C ILE A 406 -34.11 -2.55 11.01
N LEU A 407 -34.21 -1.30 10.59
CA LEU A 407 -35.20 -0.82 9.64
C LEU A 407 -34.49 -0.35 8.39
N ILE A 408 -34.99 -0.82 7.25
CA ILE A 408 -34.57 -0.41 5.92
C ILE A 408 -35.81 0.14 5.21
N ASP A 409 -35.74 1.40 4.79
CA ASP A 409 -36.81 2.11 4.10
C ASP A 409 -36.34 2.45 2.68
N SER A 410 -37.24 2.28 1.71
CA SER A 410 -37.04 2.65 0.31
C SER A 410 -38.07 3.70 -0.07
N ALA A 411 -37.60 4.85 -0.54
CA ALA A 411 -38.48 5.94 -0.96
C ALA A 411 -39.31 5.59 -2.22
N SER A 412 -38.78 4.71 -3.07
CA SER A 412 -39.38 4.32 -4.35
C SER A 412 -40.05 2.94 -4.32
N GLY A 413 -40.05 2.26 -3.17
CA GLY A 413 -40.69 0.96 -3.01
C GLY A 413 -39.99 -0.17 -3.76
N ILE A 414 -38.69 -0.37 -3.52
CA ILE A 414 -37.89 -1.35 -4.26
C ILE A 414 -38.01 -2.79 -3.77
N PHE A 415 -38.68 -3.06 -2.64
CA PHE A 415 -38.79 -4.40 -2.07
C PHE A 415 -39.94 -5.18 -2.72
N VAL A 416 -39.74 -5.53 -4.00
CA VAL A 416 -40.73 -6.20 -4.87
C VAL A 416 -40.30 -7.61 -5.28
N GLY A 417 -39.23 -8.12 -4.66
CA GLY A 417 -38.68 -9.44 -4.91
C GLY A 417 -39.43 -10.56 -4.19
N ASP A 418 -38.71 -11.62 -3.87
CA ASP A 418 -39.25 -12.77 -3.15
C ASP A 418 -39.59 -12.43 -1.69
N SER A 419 -40.37 -13.31 -1.05
CA SER A 419 -40.61 -13.15 0.39
C SER A 419 -39.29 -13.27 1.15
N PRO A 420 -39.03 -12.37 2.11
CA PRO A 420 -37.74 -12.29 2.76
C PRO A 420 -37.43 -13.53 3.57
N GLU A 421 -36.20 -13.99 3.46
CA GLU A 421 -35.61 -14.93 4.39
C GLU A 421 -35.36 -14.25 5.74
N ASN A 422 -35.36 -15.04 6.81
CA ASN A 422 -35.02 -14.57 8.16
C ASN A 422 -35.91 -13.43 8.69
N LEU A 423 -37.17 -13.32 8.24
CA LEU A 423 -38.23 -12.52 8.87
C LEU A 423 -39.33 -13.42 9.46
N ASP A 424 -38.97 -14.13 10.53
CA ASP A 424 -39.82 -15.11 11.22
C ASP A 424 -40.34 -14.61 12.59
N GLY A 425 -39.97 -13.40 13.00
CA GLY A 425 -40.38 -12.78 14.25
C GLY A 425 -41.80 -12.22 14.24
N GLU A 426 -42.45 -12.20 15.41
CA GLU A 426 -43.80 -11.65 15.60
C GLU A 426 -43.89 -10.14 15.26
N TYR A 427 -42.76 -9.44 15.30
CA TYR A 427 -42.66 -8.00 15.04
C TYR A 427 -42.00 -7.66 13.71
N ASP A 428 -41.62 -8.66 12.91
CA ASP A 428 -40.96 -8.44 11.63
C ASP A 428 -41.96 -7.89 10.61
N ILE A 429 -41.53 -6.94 9.79
CA ILE A 429 -42.37 -6.29 8.77
C ILE A 429 -41.68 -6.41 7.41
N TYR A 430 -42.46 -6.82 6.42
CA TYR A 430 -42.08 -6.79 5.02
C TYR A 430 -43.16 -6.12 4.20
N GLY A 431 -42.80 -5.10 3.44
CA GLY A 431 -43.64 -4.46 2.45
C GLY A 431 -42.81 -3.74 1.41
N GLU A 432 -43.46 -3.26 0.35
CA GLU A 432 -42.79 -2.69 -0.83
C GLU A 432 -41.79 -1.57 -0.48
N ASN A 433 -42.08 -0.78 0.56
CA ASN A 433 -41.26 0.36 0.99
C ASN A 433 -40.42 0.09 2.24
N GLU A 434 -40.64 -0.99 2.97
CA GLU A 434 -39.96 -1.21 4.24
C GLU A 434 -39.68 -2.67 4.58
N ILE A 435 -38.51 -2.90 5.15
CA ILE A 435 -38.11 -4.13 5.81
C ILE A 435 -37.74 -3.77 7.25
N PHE A 436 -38.39 -4.41 8.22
CA PHE A 436 -38.06 -4.28 9.63
C PHE A 436 -37.82 -5.66 10.22
N LYS A 437 -36.68 -5.83 10.89
CA LYS A 437 -36.37 -7.01 11.69
C LYS A 437 -36.13 -6.61 13.14
N PHE A 438 -36.70 -7.38 14.07
CA PHE A 438 -36.44 -7.27 15.50
C PHE A 438 -36.20 -8.64 16.11
N THR A 439 -35.18 -8.77 16.96
CA THR A 439 -35.00 -9.93 17.83
C THR A 439 -34.73 -9.50 19.26
N SER A 440 -35.00 -10.41 20.21
CA SER A 440 -34.72 -10.19 21.63
C SER A 440 -33.22 -10.32 22.00
N SER A 441 -32.37 -10.61 21.03
CA SER A 441 -30.91 -10.78 21.15
C SER A 441 -30.23 -10.17 19.92
N ALA A 442 -28.97 -9.76 20.03
CA ALA A 442 -28.23 -9.20 18.90
C ALA A 442 -28.19 -10.17 17.71
N PHE A 443 -28.34 -9.63 16.49
CA PHE A 443 -28.14 -10.39 15.27
C PHE A 443 -26.65 -10.56 14.96
N GLU A 444 -26.28 -11.71 14.41
CA GLU A 444 -25.09 -11.84 13.56
C GLU A 444 -25.40 -11.29 12.16
N SER A 445 -24.42 -11.23 11.24
CA SER A 445 -24.70 -10.88 9.84
C SER A 445 -25.68 -11.90 9.21
N PHE A 446 -26.66 -11.42 8.43
CA PHE A 446 -27.69 -12.27 7.80
C PHE A 446 -28.20 -11.69 6.48
N SER A 447 -28.78 -12.54 5.63
CA SER A 447 -29.42 -12.15 4.37
C SER A 447 -30.94 -12.13 4.49
N PHE A 448 -31.60 -11.19 3.79
CA PHE A 448 -33.04 -11.21 3.56
C PHE A 448 -33.40 -11.99 2.28
N GLY A 449 -32.42 -12.47 1.50
CA GLY A 449 -32.65 -13.07 0.19
C GLY A 449 -32.91 -12.04 -0.91
N ASP A 450 -33.42 -12.50 -2.06
CA ASP A 450 -33.66 -11.71 -3.28
C ASP A 450 -34.92 -10.82 -3.18
N VAL A 451 -34.94 -9.93 -2.20
CA VAL A 451 -36.12 -9.15 -1.79
C VAL A 451 -36.26 -7.80 -2.49
N ALA A 452 -35.16 -7.25 -3.01
CA ALA A 452 -35.15 -5.98 -3.69
C ALA A 452 -35.17 -6.17 -5.22
N LYS A 453 -35.59 -5.14 -5.94
CA LYS A 453 -35.55 -5.15 -7.41
C LYS A 453 -34.09 -5.31 -7.87
N PRO A 454 -33.76 -6.24 -8.78
CA PRO A 454 -32.43 -6.33 -9.38
C PRO A 454 -32.16 -5.18 -10.36
N GLY A 455 -30.89 -4.96 -10.69
CA GLY A 455 -30.40 -4.00 -11.67
C GLY A 455 -30.39 -2.55 -11.19
N LEU A 456 -30.54 -2.29 -9.89
CA LEU A 456 -30.46 -0.93 -9.34
C LEU A 456 -29.01 -0.49 -9.25
N SER A 457 -28.71 0.75 -9.62
CA SER A 457 -27.35 1.29 -9.51
C SER A 457 -27.01 1.71 -8.08
N GLU A 458 -25.71 1.73 -7.74
CA GLU A 458 -25.20 2.24 -6.46
C GLU A 458 -25.74 3.66 -6.17
N GLU A 459 -25.69 4.54 -7.17
CA GLU A 459 -26.17 5.93 -7.05
C GLU A 459 -27.68 6.00 -6.77
N PHE A 460 -28.47 5.13 -7.40
CA PHE A 460 -29.90 5.04 -7.13
C PHE A 460 -30.13 4.63 -5.67
N LEU A 461 -29.48 3.57 -5.21
CA LEU A 461 -29.65 3.04 -3.86
C LEU A 461 -29.24 4.03 -2.78
N LEU A 462 -28.15 4.78 -2.97
CA LEU A 462 -27.72 5.82 -2.03
C LEU A 462 -28.71 6.99 -1.93
N ASN A 463 -29.52 7.19 -2.97
CA ASN A 463 -30.55 8.21 -2.96
C ASN A 463 -31.91 7.71 -2.46
N ASP A 464 -32.18 6.42 -2.64
CA ASP A 464 -33.46 5.78 -2.36
C ASP A 464 -33.55 5.14 -0.98
N LEU A 465 -32.49 4.46 -0.55
CA LEU A 465 -32.47 3.70 0.69
C LEU A 465 -32.05 4.56 1.89
N ALA A 466 -32.75 4.34 3.00
CA ALA A 466 -32.36 4.80 4.33
C ALA A 466 -32.42 3.64 5.31
N ALA A 467 -31.45 3.56 6.21
CA ALA A 467 -31.39 2.47 7.19
C ALA A 467 -31.05 2.99 8.59
N ILE A 468 -31.58 2.32 9.62
CA ILE A 468 -31.24 2.54 11.01
C ILE A 468 -31.10 1.18 11.71
N ALA A 469 -30.04 1.02 12.48
CA ALA A 469 -29.82 -0.10 13.38
C ALA A 469 -29.89 0.41 14.83
N LEU A 470 -30.55 -0.34 15.72
CA LEU A 470 -30.67 0.03 17.13
C LEU A 470 -30.23 -1.10 18.06
N THR A 471 -29.77 -0.68 19.24
CA THR A 471 -29.48 -1.54 20.39
C THR A 471 -30.63 -1.48 21.42
N TYR A 472 -31.05 -2.63 21.93
CA TYR A 472 -31.95 -2.77 23.07
C TYR A 472 -31.15 -3.12 24.34
N PRO A 473 -31.48 -2.58 25.53
CA PRO A 473 -32.63 -1.73 25.89
C PRO A 473 -32.37 -0.22 25.76
N ARG A 474 -31.23 0.20 25.19
CA ARG A 474 -30.79 1.60 25.30
C ARG A 474 -31.45 2.56 24.32
N GLU A 475 -32.17 2.07 23.30
CA GLU A 475 -32.66 2.90 22.18
C GLU A 475 -31.55 3.81 21.60
N GLU A 476 -30.29 3.38 21.73
CA GLU A 476 -29.13 4.10 21.22
C GLU A 476 -28.93 3.64 19.77
N ASP A 477 -28.74 4.63 18.90
CA ASP A 477 -28.38 4.45 17.49
C ASP A 477 -27.08 3.65 17.42
N ALA A 478 -27.09 2.53 16.69
CA ALA A 478 -25.91 1.66 16.52
C ALA A 478 -24.80 2.33 15.68
N GLY A 479 -25.05 3.54 15.17
CA GLY A 479 -24.13 4.32 14.36
C GLY A 479 -24.58 4.38 12.90
N PRO A 480 -23.84 5.13 12.06
CA PRO A 480 -24.17 5.23 10.65
C PRO A 480 -24.09 3.86 9.97
N ILE A 481 -25.09 3.53 9.17
CA ILE A 481 -25.07 2.34 8.31
C ILE A 481 -24.43 2.69 6.96
N ASN A 482 -23.49 1.85 6.52
CA ASN A 482 -22.90 1.96 5.18
C ASN A 482 -23.67 1.11 4.18
N LEU A 483 -23.64 1.48 2.90
CA LEU A 483 -24.03 0.63 1.78
C LEU A 483 -22.78 -0.02 1.18
N ILE A 484 -22.85 -1.32 1.00
CA ILE A 484 -21.94 -2.20 0.26
C ILE A 484 -22.68 -2.64 -1.00
N TYR A 485 -22.23 -2.22 -2.18
CA TYR A 485 -22.91 -2.46 -3.46
C TYR A 485 -22.21 -3.51 -4.31
N VAL A 486 -22.93 -4.56 -4.75
CA VAL A 486 -22.45 -5.58 -5.72
C VAL A 486 -22.95 -5.20 -7.13
N PRO A 487 -22.10 -4.82 -8.10
CA PRO A 487 -22.47 -4.56 -9.48
C PRO A 487 -22.70 -5.86 -10.26
N GLU A 488 -23.42 -5.77 -11.39
CA GLU A 488 -23.45 -6.84 -12.36
C GLU A 488 -22.05 -7.07 -12.95
N PRO A 489 -21.60 -8.33 -13.16
CA PRO A 489 -20.35 -8.60 -13.84
C PRO A 489 -20.42 -8.07 -15.28
N ALA A 490 -19.43 -7.25 -15.66
CA ALA A 490 -19.35 -6.70 -17.01
C ALA A 490 -19.12 -7.82 -18.04
N SER A 491 -20.18 -8.24 -18.72
CA SER A 491 -20.09 -9.28 -19.75
C SER A 491 -19.26 -8.80 -20.95
N ARG A 492 -18.12 -9.46 -21.21
CA ARG A 492 -17.46 -9.46 -22.53
C ARG A 492 -17.41 -10.87 -23.12
N PHE A 493 -17.82 -10.93 -24.39
CA PHE A 493 -17.73 -12.04 -25.33
C PHE A 493 -16.33 -12.68 -25.41
N LEU A 494 -16.23 -14.01 -25.21
CA LEU A 494 -15.74 -15.01 -26.18
C LEU A 494 -15.54 -16.40 -25.51
N GLY A 495 -16.33 -17.38 -25.97
CA GLY A 495 -15.94 -18.79 -26.17
C GLY A 495 -15.31 -19.61 -25.03
N GLY A 496 -16.16 -20.36 -24.31
CA GLY A 496 -15.88 -21.75 -23.92
C GLY A 496 -15.04 -21.97 -22.66
N GLY A 497 -15.73 -22.12 -21.53
CA GLY A 497 -15.17 -22.67 -20.29
C GLY A 497 -15.90 -22.09 -19.08
N LEU A 498 -16.59 -22.94 -18.30
CA LEU A 498 -17.23 -22.54 -17.05
C LEU A 498 -16.17 -22.00 -16.08
N THR A 499 -16.27 -20.72 -15.72
CA THR A 499 -15.61 -20.14 -14.55
C THR A 499 -16.53 -19.08 -13.97
N LEU A 500 -16.79 -19.18 -12.66
CA LEU A 500 -17.56 -18.22 -11.86
C LEU A 500 -16.86 -16.85 -11.93
N MET A 501 -17.65 -15.80 -12.20
CA MET A 501 -17.18 -14.43 -12.44
C MET A 501 -17.53 -13.53 -11.27
N SER A 502 -16.60 -12.62 -10.96
CA SER A 502 -16.54 -11.89 -9.71
C SER A 502 -16.81 -10.39 -9.80
N ALA A 503 -17.63 -9.86 -8.90
CA ALA A 503 -18.07 -8.46 -8.89
C ALA A 503 -17.52 -7.65 -7.69
N TRP A 504 -17.32 -6.34 -7.89
CA TRP A 504 -16.63 -5.40 -6.99
C TRP A 504 -17.52 -4.73 -5.93
N PHE A 505 -17.04 -4.52 -4.71
CA PHE A 505 -17.78 -3.76 -3.70
C PHE A 505 -17.11 -2.44 -3.31
N MET A 506 -17.87 -1.33 -3.33
CA MET A 506 -17.49 -0.06 -2.70
C MET A 506 -18.41 0.20 -1.50
N ARG A 507 -17.83 0.72 -0.41
CA ARG A 507 -18.55 1.19 0.77
C ARG A 507 -18.83 2.69 0.68
N ARG A 508 -20.10 3.09 0.84
CA ARG A 508 -20.50 4.49 0.95
C ARG A 508 -21.54 4.70 2.05
N ARG A 509 -21.41 5.79 2.80
CA ARG A 509 -22.36 6.14 3.87
C ARG A 509 -23.75 6.43 3.30
N MET A 510 -24.77 5.79 3.88
CA MET A 510 -26.17 6.07 3.56
C MET A 510 -26.70 7.29 4.33
N LYS A 511 -27.85 7.80 3.89
CA LYS A 511 -28.58 8.85 4.63
C LYS A 511 -29.19 8.26 5.90
N VAL A 512 -28.96 8.91 7.04
CA VAL A 512 -29.60 8.57 8.32
C VAL A 512 -30.96 9.26 8.44
N PHE A 513 -31.96 8.57 8.97
CA PHE A 513 -33.30 9.13 9.22
C PHE A 513 -33.28 10.31 10.20
N PRO A 514 -34.14 11.33 10.01
CA PRO A 514 -34.55 12.19 11.12
C PRO A 514 -35.46 11.38 12.07
N GLY A 515 -34.97 11.01 13.26
CA GLY A 515 -35.56 10.04 14.20
C GLY A 515 -37.01 10.23 14.71
N LYS A 516 -37.82 11.12 14.14
CA LYS A 516 -39.23 11.36 14.52
C LYS A 516 -40.23 10.32 13.99
N ARG A 517 -39.94 9.60 12.90
CA ARG A 517 -40.86 8.58 12.34
C ARG A 517 -40.81 7.25 13.12
N PHE A 518 -39.64 6.91 13.68
CA PHE A 518 -39.37 5.60 14.27
C PHE A 518 -40.03 5.40 15.65
N ARG A 519 -39.94 6.41 16.55
CA ARG A 519 -40.53 6.38 17.90
C ARG A 519 -42.05 6.20 17.94
N ARG A 520 -42.75 6.36 16.80
CA ARG A 520 -44.20 6.24 16.69
C ARG A 520 -44.67 4.82 16.35
N LYS A 521 -43.76 3.93 15.96
CA LYS A 521 -44.04 2.52 15.61
C LYS A 521 -43.72 1.54 16.75
N LEU A 522 -42.76 1.88 17.62
CA LEU A 522 -42.43 1.11 18.83
C LEU A 522 -43.35 1.40 20.03
N SER A 523 -44.16 2.45 19.96
CA SER A 523 -45.21 2.82 20.94
C SER A 523 -46.57 2.36 20.45
#